data_AF-A0A350P063-F1
#
_entry.id   AF-A0A350P063-F1
#
_cell.length_a   1.000
_cell.length_b   1.000
_cell.length_c   1.000
_cell.angle_alpha   90.00
_cell.angle_beta   90.00
_cell.angle_gamma   90.00
#
_symmetry.space_group_name_H-M   'P 1'
#
loop_
_entity.id
_entity.type
_entity.pdbx_description
1 polymer ?
#
loop_
_entity_poly.entity_id
_entity_poly.type
_entity_poly.pdbx_seq_one_letter_code
_entity_poly.pdbx_strand_id
1 'polypeptide(L)'
;DLLQMLVDTIGDEMVRASVKVFQEKMPEYMEILQLSLSADEKSEVCAQAHKIKGAAGSVGLARVQRIANQIQQGDHPTWWENVHDWVEELQMAVQHDMKALHDWLNEQRVDD
;
A
#
# COMPACT_ATOMS: atom_id res chain seq x y z
N ASP A 1 -16.37 -1.65 8.98
CA ASP A 1 -15.23 -1.57 8.04
C ASP A 1 -13.92 -1.97 8.69
N LEU A 2 -12.96 -2.48 7.91
CA LEU A 2 -11.62 -2.88 8.37
C LEU A 2 -10.90 -1.74 9.12
N LEU A 3 -11.06 -0.50 8.64
CA LEU A 3 -10.51 0.70 9.27
C LEU A 3 -11.16 0.99 10.64
N GLN A 4 -12.48 0.85 10.76
CA GLN A 4 -13.16 1.00 12.05
C GLN A 4 -12.68 -0.07 13.04
N MET A 5 -12.58 -1.33 12.60
CA MET A 5 -12.03 -2.41 13.44
C MET A 5 -10.60 -2.10 13.92
N LEU A 6 -9.76 -1.55 13.04
CA LEU A 6 -8.41 -1.10 13.38
C LEU A 6 -8.45 -0.02 14.47
N VAL A 7 -9.26 1.03 14.29
CA VAL A 7 -9.43 2.10 15.29
C VAL A 7 -9.93 1.53 16.62
N ASP A 8 -10.94 0.66 16.60
CA ASP A 8 -11.50 0.04 17.80
C ASP A 8 -10.48 -0.86 18.53
N THR A 9 -9.51 -1.43 17.81
CA THR A 9 -8.54 -2.39 18.35
C THR A 9 -7.30 -1.70 18.92
N ILE A 10 -6.72 -0.73 18.20
CA ILE A 10 -5.44 -0.10 18.58
C ILE A 10 -5.57 1.38 18.98
N GLY A 11 -6.74 1.99 18.78
CA GLY A 11 -7.01 3.40 19.07
C GLY A 11 -6.64 4.35 17.92
N ASP A 12 -7.37 5.47 17.82
CA ASP A 12 -7.21 6.49 16.77
C ASP A 12 -5.77 7.03 16.68
N GLU A 13 -5.14 7.37 17.81
CA GLU A 13 -3.77 7.91 17.83
C GLU A 13 -2.76 6.93 17.20
N MET A 14 -2.87 5.64 17.51
CA MET A 14 -1.98 4.60 16.97
C MET A 14 -2.24 4.35 15.49
N VAL A 15 -3.50 4.40 15.04
CA VAL A 15 -3.83 4.32 13.61
C VAL A 15 -3.21 5.51 12.88
N ARG A 16 -3.36 6.73 13.37
CA ARG A 16 -2.76 7.93 12.75
C ARG A 16 -1.24 7.87 12.69
N ALA A 17 -0.60 7.41 13.77
CA ALA A 17 0.85 7.21 13.78
C ALA A 17 1.28 6.20 12.71
N SER A 18 0.54 5.09 12.57
CA SER A 18 0.79 4.07 11.56
C SER A 18 0.61 4.61 10.14
N VAL A 19 -0.44 5.41 9.90
CA VAL A 19 -0.69 6.09 8.62
C VAL A 19 0.43 7.05 8.27
N LYS A 20 0.93 7.82 9.25
CA LYS A 20 2.05 8.73 9.04
C LYS A 20 3.32 7.99 8.62
N VAL A 21 3.68 6.91 9.33
CA VAL A 21 4.84 6.08 8.97
C VAL A 21 4.68 5.48 7.57
N PHE A 22 3.49 4.98 7.25
CA PHE A 22 3.19 4.48 5.91
C PHE A 22 3.38 5.57 4.84
N GLN A 23 2.87 6.78 5.07
CA GLN A 23 2.99 7.90 4.14
C GLN A 23 4.43 8.32 3.90
N GLU A 24 5.27 8.32 4.93
CA GLU A 24 6.69 8.66 4.84
C GLU A 24 7.48 7.59 4.06
N LYS A 25 7.11 6.31 4.20
CA LYS A 25 7.82 5.18 3.58
C LYS A 25 7.35 4.80 2.19
N MET A 26 6.09 5.06 1.85
CA MET A 26 5.52 4.64 0.57
C MET A 26 6.25 5.20 -0.67
N PRO A 27 6.69 6.49 -0.70
CA PRO A 27 7.45 7.01 -1.84
C PRO A 27 8.76 6.24 -2.07
N GLU A 28 9.49 5.92 -0.99
CA GLU A 28 10.73 5.14 -1.03
C GLU A 28 10.49 3.73 -1.61
N TYR A 29 9.44 3.04 -1.15
CA TYR A 29 9.10 1.71 -1.66
C TYR A 29 8.68 1.74 -3.13
N MET A 30 7.87 2.73 -3.55
CA MET A 30 7.44 2.86 -4.94
C MET A 30 8.59 3.20 -5.87
N GLU A 31 9.50 4.07 -5.46
CA GLU A 31 10.69 4.43 -6.24
C GLU A 31 11.58 3.21 -6.50
N ILE A 32 11.92 2.46 -5.44
CA ILE A 32 12.76 1.25 -5.58
C ILE A 32 12.04 0.22 -6.45
N LEU A 33 10.73 0.02 -6.24
CA LEU A 33 9.95 -0.91 -7.04
C LEU A 33 10.00 -0.57 -8.54
N GLN A 34 9.85 0.70 -8.90
CA GLN A 34 9.85 1.16 -10.30
C GLN A 34 11.25 1.06 -10.93
N LEU A 35 12.29 1.40 -10.17
CA LEU A 35 13.69 1.26 -10.61
C LEU A 35 14.03 -0.22 -10.85
N SER A 36 13.68 -1.10 -9.93
CA SER A 36 13.90 -2.54 -10.06
C SER A 36 13.12 -3.13 -11.22
N LEU A 37 11.88 -2.69 -11.44
CA LEU A 37 11.09 -3.14 -12.59
C LEU A 37 11.76 -2.72 -13.91
N SER A 38 12.24 -1.48 -13.99
CA SER A 38 12.94 -0.95 -15.16
C SER A 38 14.28 -1.64 -15.42
N ALA A 39 14.88 -2.25 -14.39
CA ALA A 39 16.11 -3.02 -14.46
C ALA A 39 15.88 -4.53 -14.65
N ASP A 40 14.63 -4.97 -14.87
CA ASP A 40 14.22 -6.38 -14.94
C ASP A 40 14.58 -7.21 -13.68
N GLU A 41 14.78 -6.56 -12.53
CA GLU A 41 15.18 -7.15 -11.25
C GLU A 41 13.97 -7.72 -10.49
N LYS A 42 13.39 -8.81 -11.02
CA LYS A 42 12.15 -9.43 -10.52
C LYS A 42 12.14 -9.74 -9.02
N SER A 43 13.26 -10.22 -8.48
CA SER A 43 13.35 -10.56 -7.05
C SER A 43 13.17 -9.32 -6.17
N GLU A 44 13.74 -8.19 -6.58
CA GLU A 44 13.63 -6.94 -5.84
C GLU A 44 12.23 -6.33 -5.98
N VAL A 45 11.61 -6.42 -7.17
CA VAL A 45 10.20 -6.03 -7.36
C VAL A 45 9.29 -6.80 -6.40
N CYS A 46 9.45 -8.12 -6.29
CA CYS A 46 8.67 -8.95 -5.38
C CYS A 46 8.92 -8.59 -3.91
N ALA A 47 10.18 -8.28 -3.54
CA ALA A 47 10.54 -7.88 -2.19
C ALA A 47 9.92 -6.51 -1.80
N GLN A 48 9.93 -5.54 -2.70
CA GLN A 48 9.29 -4.24 -2.46
C GLN A 48 7.77 -4.37 -2.38
N ALA A 49 7.15 -5.16 -3.26
CA ALA A 49 5.72 -5.44 -3.19
C ALA A 49 5.32 -6.13 -1.87
N HIS A 50 6.16 -7.01 -1.32
CA HIS A 50 5.95 -7.60 0.00
C HIS A 50 5.92 -6.54 1.12
N LYS A 51 6.87 -5.59 1.11
CA LYS A 51 6.91 -4.48 2.08
C LYS A 51 5.66 -3.60 1.98
N ILE A 52 5.28 -3.24 0.76
CA ILE A 52 4.07 -2.42 0.49
C ILE A 52 2.82 -3.14 0.98
N LYS A 53 2.69 -4.44 0.70
CA LYS A 53 1.56 -5.28 1.16
C LYS A 53 1.44 -5.26 2.68
N GLY A 54 2.55 -5.48 3.40
CA GLY A 54 2.57 -5.48 4.86
C GLY A 54 2.14 -4.12 5.42
N ALA A 55 2.76 -3.05 4.91
CA ALA A 55 2.49 -1.69 5.34
C ALA A 55 1.03 -1.26 5.05
N ALA A 56 0.49 -1.61 3.87
CA ALA A 56 -0.89 -1.30 3.50
C ALA A 56 -1.90 -2.04 4.37
N GLY A 57 -1.60 -3.29 4.73
CA GLY A 57 -2.41 -4.09 5.64
C GLY A 57 -2.53 -3.48 7.04
N SER A 58 -1.45 -2.91 7.57
CA SER A 58 -1.47 -2.31 8.92
C SER A 58 -2.27 -1.01 9.00
N VAL A 59 -2.53 -0.35 7.87
CA VAL A 59 -3.29 0.91 7.80
C VAL A 59 -4.65 0.74 7.10
N GLY A 60 -5.10 -0.49 6.87
CA GLY A 60 -6.44 -0.77 6.33
C GLY A 60 -6.62 -0.46 4.83
N LEU A 61 -5.55 -0.24 4.07
CA LEU A 61 -5.61 0.02 2.63
C LEU A 61 -5.75 -1.28 1.83
N ALA A 62 -6.93 -1.89 1.88
CA ALA A 62 -7.20 -3.21 1.31
C ALA A 62 -6.92 -3.32 -0.19
N ARG A 63 -7.22 -2.27 -0.98
CA ARG A 63 -6.95 -2.26 -2.43
C ARG A 63 -5.45 -2.25 -2.73
N VAL A 64 -4.69 -1.37 -2.09
CA VAL A 64 -3.22 -1.32 -2.19
C VAL A 64 -2.61 -2.67 -1.78
N GLN A 65 -3.08 -3.24 -0.67
CA GLN A 65 -2.62 -4.55 -0.19
C GLN A 65 -2.87 -5.66 -1.20
N ARG A 66 -4.05 -5.69 -1.85
CA ARG A 66 -4.42 -6.67 -2.87
C ARG A 66 -3.49 -6.58 -4.09
N ILE A 67 -3.27 -5.38 -4.61
CA ILE A 67 -2.43 -5.17 -5.81
C ILE A 67 -0.98 -5.54 -5.51
N ALA A 68 -0.45 -5.09 -4.38
CA ALA A 68 0.89 -5.48 -3.92
C ALA A 68 1.01 -7.02 -3.76
N ASN A 69 -0.06 -7.68 -3.32
CA ASN A 69 -0.11 -9.14 -3.26
C ASN A 69 -0.06 -9.81 -4.65
N GLN A 70 -0.56 -9.16 -5.72
CA GLN A 70 -0.44 -9.67 -7.10
C GLN A 70 0.99 -9.49 -7.62
N ILE A 71 1.58 -8.31 -7.40
CA ILE A 71 2.96 -8.01 -7.83
C ILE A 71 3.97 -8.94 -7.15
N GLN A 72 3.80 -9.29 -5.86
CA GLN A 72 4.74 -10.20 -5.19
C GLN A 72 4.69 -11.65 -5.71
N GLN A 73 3.69 -12.04 -6.51
CA GLN A 73 3.54 -13.41 -7.03
C GLN A 73 4.39 -13.63 -8.29
N GLY A 74 5.70 -13.40 -8.15
CA GLY A 74 6.67 -13.51 -9.25
C GLY A 74 6.60 -14.84 -9.99
N ASP A 75 6.30 -15.95 -9.32
CA ASP A 75 6.31 -17.28 -9.94
C ASP A 75 5.16 -17.52 -10.94
N HIS A 76 4.21 -16.58 -11.07
CA HIS A 76 3.11 -16.71 -12.02
C HIS A 76 3.64 -16.69 -13.49
N PRO A 77 3.21 -17.60 -14.37
CA PRO A 77 3.73 -17.69 -15.75
C PRO A 77 3.59 -16.40 -16.57
N THR A 78 2.48 -15.67 -16.40
CA THR A 78 2.20 -14.42 -17.12
C THR A 78 2.62 -13.17 -16.34
N TRP A 79 3.46 -13.30 -15.32
CA TRP A 79 3.79 -12.16 -14.44
C TRP A 79 4.36 -10.96 -15.21
N TRP A 80 5.31 -11.19 -16.12
CA TRP A 80 5.92 -10.13 -16.93
C TRP A 80 4.93 -9.44 -17.87
N GLU A 81 3.91 -10.15 -18.32
CA GLU A 81 2.86 -9.61 -19.19
C GLU A 81 1.96 -8.62 -18.45
N ASN A 82 1.87 -8.72 -17.12
CA ASN A 82 0.88 -7.98 -16.33
C ASN A 82 1.50 -7.03 -15.28
N VAL A 83 2.76 -7.23 -14.89
CA VAL A 83 3.37 -6.50 -13.76
C VAL A 83 3.39 -4.99 -13.97
N HIS A 84 3.61 -4.52 -15.20
CA HIS A 84 3.65 -3.10 -15.52
C HIS A 84 2.29 -2.44 -15.21
N ASP A 85 1.20 -3.08 -15.67
CA ASP A 85 -0.17 -2.62 -15.41
C ASP A 85 -0.50 -2.64 -13.92
N TRP A 86 -0.08 -3.70 -13.20
CA TRP A 86 -0.29 -3.77 -11.75
C TRP A 86 0.48 -2.71 -10.98
N VAL A 87 1.68 -2.35 -11.42
CA VAL A 87 2.49 -1.30 -10.79
C VAL A 87 1.89 0.08 -11.03
N GLU A 88 1.32 0.32 -12.21
CA GLU A 88 0.54 1.53 -12.48
C GLU A 88 -0.74 1.58 -11.64
N GLU A 89 -1.49 0.47 -11.57
CA GLU A 89 -2.68 0.33 -10.70
C GLU A 89 -2.31 0.60 -9.23
N LEU A 90 -1.17 0.08 -8.77
CA LEU A 90 -0.68 0.29 -7.41
C LEU A 90 -0.41 1.77 -7.14
N GLN A 91 0.28 2.46 -8.06
CA GLN A 91 0.58 3.89 -7.91
C GLN A 91 -0.69 4.73 -7.81
N MET A 92 -1.68 4.46 -8.68
CA MET A 92 -2.98 5.16 -8.64
C MET A 92 -3.75 4.85 -7.36
N ALA A 93 -3.77 3.58 -6.93
CA ALA A 93 -4.45 3.16 -5.71
C ALA A 93 -3.84 3.82 -4.47
N VAL A 94 -2.51 3.87 -4.37
CA VAL A 94 -1.82 4.55 -3.26
C VAL A 94 -2.23 6.02 -3.18
N GLN A 95 -2.21 6.76 -4.29
CA GLN A 95 -2.58 8.18 -4.29
C GLN A 95 -4.03 8.41 -3.88
N HIS A 96 -4.95 7.63 -4.47
CA HIS A 96 -6.38 7.78 -4.23
C HIS A 96 -6.77 7.36 -2.81
N ASP A 97 -6.30 6.19 -2.37
CA ASP A 97 -6.74 5.61 -1.10
C ASP A 97 -6.09 6.28 0.10
N MET A 98 -4.86 6.80 -0.06
CA MET A 98 -4.28 7.66 0.96
C MET A 98 -5.09 8.92 1.16
N LYS A 99 -5.57 9.56 0.09
CA LYS A 99 -6.44 10.73 0.23
C LYS A 99 -7.72 10.35 0.98
N ALA A 100 -8.40 9.28 0.57
CA ALA A 100 -9.62 8.83 1.23
C ALA A 100 -9.41 8.48 2.71
N LEU A 101 -8.28 7.85 3.06
CA LEU A 101 -7.94 7.52 4.44
C LEU A 101 -7.71 8.77 5.29
N HIS A 102 -7.02 9.78 4.77
CA HIS A 102 -6.85 11.06 5.47
C HIS A 102 -8.17 11.78 5.68
N ASP A 103 -9.03 11.80 4.67
CA ASP A 103 -10.36 12.43 4.75
C ASP A 103 -11.20 11.74 5.84
N TRP A 104 -11.27 10.41 5.84
CA TRP A 104 -11.99 9.63 6.85
C TRP A 104 -11.46 9.82 8.28
N LEU A 105 -10.14 9.87 8.46
CA LEU A 105 -9.53 10.17 9.75
C LEU A 105 -9.81 11.60 10.20
N ASN A 106 -9.93 12.57 9.29
CA ASN A 106 -10.25 13.95 9.66
C ASN A 106 -11.72 14.13 10.03
N GLU A 107 -12.63 13.41 9.37
CA GLU A 107 -14.07 13.42 9.69
C GLU A 107 -14.32 12.92 11.12
N GLN A 108 -13.59 11.91 11.58
CA GLN A 108 -13.69 11.45 12.98
C GLN A 108 -13.29 12.50 14.04
N ARG A 109 -12.60 13.58 13.67
CA ARG A 109 -12.27 14.66 14.61
C ARG A 109 -13.42 15.64 14.83
N VAL A 110 -14.46 15.59 14.01
CA VAL A 110 -15.58 16.55 14.05
C VAL A 110 -16.63 16.13 15.09
N ASP A 111 -16.61 14.87 15.53
CA ASP A 111 -17.56 14.31 16.49
C ASP A 111 -17.07 14.32 17.96
N ASP A 112 -15.90 14.90 18.25
CA ASP A 112 -15.36 15.19 19.60
C ASP A 112 -15.47 16.70 19.96
#